data_AF-X1GB54-F1
#
_entry.id   AF-X1GB54-F1
#
_cell.length_a   1.000
_cell.length_b   1.000
_cell.length_c   1.000
_cell.angle_alpha   90.00
_cell.angle_beta   90.00
_cell.angle_gamma   90.00
#
_symmetry.space_group_name_H-M   'P 1'
#
loop_
_entity.id
_entity.type
_entity.pdbx_description
1 polymer ?
#
loop_
_entity_poly.entity_id
_entity_poly.type
_entity_poly.pdbx_seq_one_letter_code
_entity_poly.pdbx_strand_id
1 'polypeptide(L)'
;TQHYAIEVEDGKSYELLRIHGFTPESPGATHVFLQMARNYDGAADATTEYLRIMFHEWAVRDAALLETIQRRLDEPGARRRDINVKADRAAIRARRIAMDMVDEETSRFTAN
;
A
#
# COMPACT_ATOMS: atom_id res chain seq x y z
N THR A 1 -2.48 0.60 -7.90
CA THR A 1 -3.89 0.65 -7.45
C THR A 1 -4.47 -0.74 -7.48
N GLN A 2 -5.45 -1.03 -6.64
CA GLN A 2 -6.12 -2.34 -6.60
C GLN A 2 -7.56 -2.20 -7.09
N HIS A 3 -7.96 -3.04 -8.03
CA HIS A 3 -9.27 -3.02 -8.65
C HIS A 3 -10.07 -4.25 -8.21
N TYR A 4 -11.32 -4.02 -7.82
CA TYR A 4 -12.31 -5.05 -7.54
C TYR A 4 -13.46 -4.87 -8.53
N ALA A 5 -13.83 -5.94 -9.24
CA ALA A 5 -14.92 -5.95 -10.20
C ALA A 5 -15.89 -7.09 -9.87
N ILE A 6 -17.18 -6.77 -9.91
CA ILE A 6 -18.27 -7.75 -9.81
C ILE A 6 -19.11 -7.62 -11.08
N GLU A 7 -19.13 -8.68 -11.88
CA GLU A 7 -19.99 -8.81 -13.05
C GLU A 7 -21.32 -9.46 -12.65
N VAL A 8 -22.43 -8.88 -13.11
CA VAL A 8 -23.78 -9.40 -12.88
C VAL A 8 -24.39 -9.85 -14.21
N GLU A 9 -25.25 -10.87 -14.20
CA GLU A 9 -25.83 -11.52 -15.39
C GLU A 9 -26.47 -10.53 -16.39
N ASP A 10 -27.01 -9.40 -15.91
CA ASP A 10 -27.60 -8.34 -16.74
C ASP A 10 -26.55 -7.46 -17.49
N GLY A 11 -25.27 -7.81 -17.44
CA GLY A 11 -24.18 -7.05 -18.08
C GLY A 11 -23.76 -5.78 -17.33
N LYS A 12 -24.25 -5.58 -16.09
CA LYS A 12 -23.79 -4.49 -15.21
C LYS A 12 -22.49 -4.88 -14.52
N SER A 13 -21.52 -3.96 -14.48
CA SER A 13 -20.29 -4.10 -13.70
C SER A 13 -20.27 -3.12 -12.52
N TYR A 14 -19.91 -3.64 -11.36
CA TYR A 14 -19.65 -2.84 -10.16
C TYR A 14 -18.16 -2.84 -9.88
N GLU A 15 -17.57 -1.65 -9.89
CA GLU A 15 -16.14 -1.45 -9.78
C GLU A 15 -15.81 -0.61 -8.55
N LEU A 16 -14.81 -1.08 -7.80
CA LEU A 16 -14.20 -0.37 -6.69
C LEU A 16 -12.68 -0.32 -6.92
N LEU A 17 -12.16 0.89 -6.96
CA LEU A 17 -10.74 1.20 -7.03
C LEU A 17 -10.24 1.63 -5.66
N ARG A 18 -9.25 0.89 -5.14
CA ARG A 18 -8.50 1.26 -3.93
C ARG A 18 -7.16 1.90 -4.32
N ILE A 19 -6.92 3.07 -3.74
CA ILE A 19 -5.73 3.89 -3.96
C ILE A 19 -5.00 4.04 -2.63
N HIS A 20 -3.72 3.67 -2.62
CA HIS A 20 -2.83 3.86 -1.49
C HIS A 20 -1.72 4.82 -1.86
N GLY A 21 -1.53 5.84 -1.02
CA GLY A 21 -0.38 6.73 -1.04
C GLY A 21 0.48 6.50 0.19
N PHE A 22 1.80 6.46 0.01
CA PHE A 22 2.77 6.39 1.09
C PHE A 22 3.73 7.58 0.94
N THR A 23 3.84 8.39 2.00
CA THR A 23 4.75 9.53 2.03
C THR A 23 5.63 9.41 3.26
N PRO A 24 6.96 9.21 3.08
CA PRO A 24 7.89 9.17 4.21
C PRO A 24 7.86 10.46 5.03
N GLU A 25 7.87 10.34 6.35
CA GLU A 25 8.05 11.44 7.29
C GLU A 25 9.49 11.42 7.85
N SER A 26 9.97 10.22 8.21
CA SER A 26 11.31 9.97 8.72
C SER A 26 11.75 8.54 8.35
N PRO A 27 13.00 8.13 8.61
CA PRO A 27 13.47 6.78 8.24
C PRO A 27 12.64 5.62 8.83
N GLY A 28 11.94 5.84 9.95
CA GLY A 28 11.11 4.85 10.63
C GLY A 28 9.61 5.16 10.62
N ALA A 29 9.16 6.21 9.92
CA ALA A 29 7.77 6.64 9.93
C ALA A 29 7.28 7.10 8.54
N THR A 30 6.03 6.76 8.22
CA THR A 30 5.38 7.15 6.96
C THR A 30 3.93 7.54 7.21
N HIS A 31 3.43 8.51 6.45
CA HIS A 31 2.00 8.74 6.33
C HIS A 31 1.41 7.79 5.29
N VAL A 32 0.24 7.22 5.61
CA VAL A 32 -0.51 6.34 4.70
C VAL A 32 -1.84 6.99 4.38
N PHE A 33 -2.05 7.25 3.09
CA PHE A 33 -3.29 7.80 2.56
C PHE A 33 -4.08 6.69 1.88
N LEU A 34 -5.33 6.52 2.27
CA LEU A 34 -6.24 5.55 1.66
C LEU A 34 -7.42 6.29 1.04
N GLN A 35 -7.58 6.12 -0.27
CA GLN A 35 -8.72 6.65 -1.00
C GLN A 35 -9.41 5.53 -1.78
N MET A 36 -10.71 5.71 -1.99
CA MET A 36 -11.54 4.83 -2.78
C MET A 36 -12.25 5.61 -3.86
N ALA A 37 -12.42 4.98 -5.02
CA ALA A 37 -13.33 5.42 -6.06
C ALA A 37 -14.21 4.24 -6.47
N ARG A 38 -15.51 4.49 -6.70
CA ARG A 38 -16.47 3.45 -7.08
C ARG A 38 -17.40 3.95 -8.16
N ASN A 39 -17.88 3.05 -9.03
CA ASN A 39 -18.84 3.39 -10.09
C ASN A 39 -20.31 3.16 -9.68
N TYR A 40 -20.55 2.77 -8.42
CA TYR A 40 -21.86 2.42 -7.91
C TYR A 40 -22.24 3.20 -6.66
N ASP A 41 -23.55 3.39 -6.50
CA ASP A 41 -24.15 3.91 -5.27
C ASP A 41 -23.46 5.20 -4.76
N GLY A 42 -23.13 6.10 -5.68
CA GLY A 42 -22.28 7.27 -5.43
C GLY A 42 -22.88 8.29 -4.47
N ALA A 43 -24.21 8.28 -4.31
CA ALA A 43 -24.95 9.21 -3.43
C ALA A 43 -25.47 8.56 -2.14
N ALA A 44 -25.23 7.27 -1.91
CA ALA A 44 -25.67 6.63 -0.67
C ALA A 44 -24.60 6.75 0.43
N ASP A 45 -25.00 7.40 1.51
CA ASP A 45 -24.18 7.57 2.70
C ASP A 45 -23.92 6.22 3.40
N ALA A 46 -24.89 5.30 3.39
CA ALA A 46 -24.75 3.99 4.03
C ALA A 46 -23.61 3.15 3.43
N THR A 47 -23.53 3.07 2.10
CA THR A 47 -22.45 2.34 1.41
C THR A 47 -21.10 3.03 1.61
N THR A 48 -21.08 4.36 1.58
CA THR A 48 -19.87 5.15 1.87
C THR A 48 -19.34 4.84 3.27
N GLU A 49 -20.22 4.90 4.27
CA GLU A 49 -19.86 4.68 5.67
C GLU A 49 -19.42 3.24 5.93
N TYR A 50 -20.15 2.27 5.37
CA TYR A 50 -19.79 0.86 5.49
C TYR A 50 -18.38 0.59 4.96
N LEU A 51 -18.08 1.06 3.74
CA LEU A 51 -16.76 0.85 3.15
C LEU A 51 -15.68 1.61 3.94
N ARG A 52 -15.97 2.84 4.40
CA ARG A 52 -15.05 3.62 5.24
C ARG A 52 -14.66 2.85 6.50
N ILE A 53 -15.64 2.28 7.22
CA ILE A 53 -15.39 1.49 8.43
C ILE A 53 -14.58 0.24 8.10
N MET A 54 -15.03 -0.56 7.13
CA MET A 54 -14.37 -1.82 6.75
C MET A 54 -12.90 -1.60 6.40
N PHE A 55 -12.60 -0.62 5.55
CA PHE A 55 -11.23 -0.35 5.13
C PHE A 55 -10.38 0.31 6.22
N HIS A 56 -10.98 1.12 7.10
CA HIS A 56 -10.29 1.64 8.26
C HIS A 56 -9.81 0.51 9.19
N GLU A 57 -10.68 -0.45 9.49
CA GLU A 57 -10.29 -1.62 10.30
C GLU A 57 -9.14 -2.41 9.65
N TRP A 58 -9.18 -2.59 8.33
CA TRP A 58 -8.11 -3.29 7.62
C TRP A 58 -6.80 -2.49 7.67
N ALA A 59 -6.86 -1.18 7.48
CA ALA A 59 -5.68 -0.33 7.59
C ALA A 59 -5.05 -0.37 8.99
N VAL A 60 -5.86 -0.44 10.04
CA VAL A 60 -5.37 -0.58 11.43
C VAL A 60 -4.66 -1.93 11.63
N ARG A 61 -5.20 -3.02 11.06
CA ARG A 61 -4.55 -4.34 11.10
C ARG A 61 -3.23 -4.36 10.34
N ASP A 62 -3.21 -3.78 9.13
CA ASP A 62 -2.00 -3.67 8.31
C ASP A 62 -0.93 -2.84 9.03
N ALA A 63 -1.31 -1.72 9.66
CA ALA A 63 -0.41 -0.88 10.42
C ALA A 63 0.26 -1.67 11.57
N ALA A 64 -0.51 -2.42 12.36
CA ALA A 64 0.05 -3.22 13.45
C ALA A 64 1.10 -4.24 12.98
N LEU A 65 0.90 -4.82 11.79
CA LEU A 65 1.85 -5.74 11.18
C LEU A 65 3.13 -5.01 10.73
N LEU A 66 3.01 -3.88 10.03
CA LEU A 66 4.15 -3.09 9.58
C LEU A 66 4.99 -2.55 10.75
N GLU A 67 4.34 -2.05 11.79
CA GLU A 67 5.00 -1.58 13.03
C GLU A 67 5.77 -2.70 13.73
N THR A 68 5.24 -3.93 13.69
CA THR A 68 5.93 -5.09 14.25
C THR A 68 7.16 -5.46 13.42
N ILE A 69 7.09 -5.37 12.09
CA ILE A 69 8.25 -5.57 11.21
C ILE A 69 9.30 -4.50 11.47
N GLN A 70 8.91 -3.22 11.54
CA GLN A 70 9.83 -2.11 11.79
C GLN A 70 10.58 -2.30 13.12
N ARG A 71 9.84 -2.61 14.20
CA ARG A 71 10.44 -2.89 15.51
C ARG A 71 11.49 -4.00 15.47
N ARG A 72 11.24 -5.06 14.70
CA ARG A 72 12.20 -6.17 14.51
C ARG A 72 13.43 -5.75 13.71
N LEU A 73 13.28 -4.85 12.74
CA LEU A 73 14.39 -4.32 11.96
C LEU A 73 15.27 -3.36 12.77
N ASP A 74 14.69 -2.70 13.77
CA ASP A 74 15.41 -1.78 14.66
C ASP A 74 16.17 -2.51 15.79
N GLU A 75 15.96 -3.82 15.98
CA GLU A 75 16.67 -4.61 16.98
C GLU A 75 18.19 -4.67 16.67
N PRO A 76 19.06 -4.42 17.67
CA PRO A 76 20.51 -4.51 17.48
C PRO A 76 20.95 -5.89 16.97
N GLY A 77 21.69 -5.91 15.86
CA GLY A 77 22.15 -7.16 15.24
C GLY A 77 21.09 -7.87 14.38
N ALA A 78 19.93 -7.26 14.15
CA ALA A 78 18.93 -7.77 13.22
C ALA A 78 19.56 -8.01 11.84
N ARG A 79 19.48 -9.24 11.36
CA ARG A 79 19.92 -9.59 10.01
C ARG A 79 18.78 -9.33 9.04
N ARG A 80 18.99 -8.42 8.09
CA ARG A 80 18.11 -8.22 6.93
C ARG A 80 18.26 -9.40 5.96
N ARG A 81 17.67 -10.55 6.29
CA ARG A 81 17.60 -11.71 5.40
C ARG A 81 16.15 -12.10 5.19
N ASP A 82 15.58 -11.58 4.12
CA ASP A 82 14.23 -11.90 3.68
C ASP A 82 14.22 -13.31 3.06
N ILE A 83 13.26 -14.15 3.46
CA ILE A 83 12.96 -15.41 2.77
C ILE A 83 11.76 -15.15 1.88
N ASN A 84 12.01 -15.02 0.58
CA ASN A 84 10.98 -14.68 -0.38
C ASN A 84 10.26 -15.94 -0.89
N VAL A 85 8.94 -15.84 -1.04
CA VAL A 85 8.09 -16.84 -1.67
C VAL A 85 7.56 -16.34 -3.02
N LYS A 86 6.88 -17.22 -3.77
CA LYS A 86 6.34 -16.86 -5.10
C LYS A 86 5.40 -15.65 -5.08
N ALA A 87 4.68 -15.45 -3.98
CA ALA A 87 3.78 -14.31 -3.79
C ALA A 87 4.51 -12.96 -3.77
N ASP A 88 5.80 -12.93 -3.41
CA ASP A 88 6.56 -11.69 -3.23
C ASP A 88 7.09 -11.10 -4.53
N ARG A 89 6.86 -11.76 -5.67
CA ARG A 89 7.43 -11.36 -6.96
C ARG A 89 7.12 -9.90 -7.32
N ALA A 90 5.89 -9.46 -7.08
CA ALA A 90 5.48 -8.08 -7.35
C ALA A 90 6.16 -7.09 -6.40
N ALA A 91 6.22 -7.43 -5.10
CA ALA A 91 6.85 -6.60 -4.08
C ALA A 91 8.36 -6.44 -4.32
N ILE A 92 9.06 -7.51 -4.66
CA ILE A 92 10.49 -7.47 -5.00
C ILE A 92 10.73 -6.59 -6.23
N ARG A 93 9.87 -6.67 -7.24
CA ARG A 93 9.98 -5.80 -8.42
C ARG A 93 9.77 -4.34 -8.06
N ALA A 94 8.77 -4.02 -7.24
CA ALA A 94 8.51 -2.66 -6.77
C ALA A 94 9.71 -2.11 -5.96
N ARG A 95 10.30 -2.93 -5.08
CA ARG A 95 11.51 -2.56 -4.32
C ARG A 95 12.67 -2.18 -5.22
N ARG A 96 12.92 -2.96 -6.29
CA ARG A 96 14.00 -2.65 -7.25
C ARG A 96 13.77 -1.31 -7.94
N ILE A 97 12.56 -1.07 -8.44
CA ILE A 97 12.21 0.21 -9.07
C ILE A 97 12.44 1.37 -8.12
N ALA A 98 12.01 1.25 -6.85
CA ALA A 98 12.22 2.31 -5.86
C ALA A 98 13.71 2.52 -5.54
N MET A 99 14.52 1.46 -5.48
CA MET A 99 15.97 1.58 -5.28
C MET A 99 16.65 2.27 -6.47
N ASP A 100 16.29 1.89 -7.70
CA ASP A 100 16.83 2.52 -8.91
C ASP A 100 16.54 4.03 -8.92
N MET A 101 15.33 4.44 -8.51
CA MET A 101 14.95 5.86 -8.40
C MET A 101 15.80 6.62 -7.36
N VAL A 102 16.07 6.01 -6.20
CA VAL A 102 16.91 6.61 -5.14
C VAL A 102 18.37 6.71 -5.57
N ASP A 103 18.88 5.70 -6.26
CA ASP A 103 20.25 5.66 -6.78
C ASP A 103 20.46 6.75 -7.84
N GLU A 104 19.49 6.94 -8.75
CA GLU A 104 19.49 8.02 -9.74
C GLU A 104 19.52 9.41 -9.09
N GLU A 105 18.72 9.62 -8.05
CA GLU A 105 18.67 10.89 -7.31
C GLU A 105 20.00 11.16 -6.60
N THR A 106 20.50 10.18 -5.84
CA THR A 106 21.74 10.31 -5.05
C THR A 106 22.98 10.53 -5.95
N SER A 107 23.00 9.92 -7.13
CA SER A 107 24.09 10.08 -8.11
C SER A 107 24.10 11.50 -8.71
N ARG A 108 22.95 12.15 -8.90
CA ARG A 108 22.90 13.55 -9.35
C ARG A 108 23.42 14.53 -8.31
N PHE A 109 23.23 14.23 -7.03
CA PHE A 109 23.70 15.08 -5.94
C PHE A 109 25.20 14.96 -5.65
N THR A 110 25.85 13.87 -6.09
CA THR A 110 27.31 13.66 -5.91
C THR A 110 28.15 14.16 -7.08
N ALA A 111 27.54 14.51 -8.21
CA ALA A 111 28.22 14.99 -9.42
C ALA A 111 28.34 16.53 -9.52
N ASN A 112 27.96 17.28 -8.49
CA ASN A 112 28.08 18.74 -8.40
C ASN A 112 29.07 19.17 -7.31
#